data_AF-A0A899FWD5-F1
#
_entry.id   AF-A0A899FWD5-F1
#
_cell.length_a   1.000
_cell.length_b   1.000
_cell.length_c   1.000
_cell.angle_alpha   90.00
_cell.angle_beta   90.00
_cell.angle_gamma   90.00
#
_symmetry.space_group_name_H-M   'P 1'
#
loop_
_entity.id
_entity.type
_entity.pdbx_description
1 polymer ?
#
loop_
_entity_poly.entity_id
_entity_poly.type
_entity_poly.pdbx_seq_one_letter_code
_entity_poly.pdbx_strand_id
1 'polypeptide(L)'
;MIEHDKYISWKMLAHCPSPEYEIYIYSSRNEIANCLEKAYTSLPLQNAVGLLFLSNLNEIIEFSHKKEWLIENNRIYFPDKASESVDEMLIDDQTGSFKFNGIKSETPNLSFVQQILGYAQELEQIV
;
A
#
# COMPACT_ATOMS: atom_id res chain seq x y z
N MET A 1 -21.51 -26.96 8.31
CA MET A 1 -21.35 -27.85 7.15
C MET A 1 -21.03 -27.06 5.87
N ILE A 2 -20.23 -25.97 5.94
CA ILE A 2 -19.89 -25.12 4.79
C ILE A 2 -18.37 -24.87 4.69
N GLU A 3 -17.60 -25.06 5.76
CA GLU A 3 -16.13 -24.90 5.71
C GLU A 3 -15.39 -26.05 5.01
N HIS A 4 -15.92 -27.28 5.08
CA HIS A 4 -15.26 -28.44 4.48
C HIS A 4 -15.14 -28.37 2.95
N ASP A 5 -16.11 -27.74 2.29
CA ASP A 5 -16.19 -27.72 0.83
C ASP A 5 -15.16 -26.76 0.21
N LYS A 6 -14.92 -25.60 0.87
CA LYS A 6 -13.85 -24.68 0.48
C LYS A 6 -12.49 -25.35 0.61
N TYR A 7 -12.24 -26.09 1.69
CA TYR A 7 -10.95 -26.74 1.92
C TYR A 7 -10.64 -27.82 0.87
N ILE A 8 -11.65 -28.57 0.41
CA ILE A 8 -11.48 -29.60 -0.62
C ILE A 8 -11.21 -28.98 -1.99
N SER A 9 -11.92 -27.90 -2.36
CA SER A 9 -11.71 -27.21 -3.64
C SER A 9 -10.28 -26.66 -3.77
N TRP A 10 -9.76 -26.03 -2.72
CA TRP A 10 -8.39 -25.52 -2.71
C TRP A 10 -7.34 -26.65 -2.78
N LYS A 11 -7.59 -27.76 -2.10
CA LYS A 11 -6.72 -28.94 -2.12
C LYS A 11 -6.68 -29.61 -3.49
N MET A 12 -7.81 -29.61 -4.22
CA MET A 12 -7.91 -30.10 -5.60
C MET A 12 -7.19 -29.19 -6.59
N LEU A 13 -7.34 -27.88 -6.42
CA LEU A 13 -6.68 -26.87 -7.25
C LEU A 13 -5.16 -26.88 -7.07
N ALA A 14 -4.65 -27.03 -5.84
CA ALA A 14 -3.22 -27.16 -5.56
C ALA A 14 -2.58 -28.44 -6.15
N HIS A 15 -3.39 -29.42 -6.56
CA HIS A 15 -2.95 -30.67 -7.17
C HIS A 15 -3.00 -30.64 -8.71
N CYS A 16 -3.39 -29.52 -9.32
CA CYS A 16 -3.40 -29.38 -10.77
C CYS A 16 -1.97 -29.15 -11.28
N PRO A 17 -1.39 -30.07 -12.07
CA PRO A 17 0.02 -30.02 -12.48
C PRO A 17 0.26 -29.06 -13.66
N SER A 18 -0.68 -28.19 -14.02
CA SER A 18 -0.48 -27.24 -15.11
C SER A 18 0.37 -26.04 -14.64
N PRO A 19 1.47 -25.71 -15.32
CA PRO A 19 2.36 -24.61 -14.93
C PRO A 19 1.63 -23.25 -14.83
N GLU A 20 0.59 -23.06 -15.64
CA GLU A 20 -0.20 -21.83 -15.63
C GLU A 20 -1.01 -21.63 -14.33
N TYR A 21 -1.38 -22.74 -13.68
CA TYR A 21 -2.14 -22.67 -12.44
C TYR A 21 -1.27 -22.23 -11.25
N GLU A 22 0.02 -22.60 -11.24
CA GLU A 22 0.97 -22.11 -10.24
C GLU A 22 1.15 -20.59 -10.30
N ILE A 23 1.22 -20.05 -11.52
CA ILE A 23 1.32 -18.59 -11.76
C ILE A 23 0.07 -17.89 -11.23
N TYR A 24 -1.11 -18.47 -11.46
CA TYR A 24 -2.38 -17.92 -10.97
C TYR A 24 -2.42 -17.85 -9.45
N ILE A 25 -2.10 -18.94 -8.75
CA ILE A 25 -2.06 -18.98 -7.27
C ILE A 25 -1.10 -17.92 -6.74
N TYR A 26 0.09 -17.81 -7.35
CA TYR A 26 1.09 -16.82 -6.95
C TYR A 26 0.58 -15.38 -7.13
N SER A 27 -0.09 -15.08 -8.25
CA SER A 27 -0.67 -13.76 -8.52
C SER A 27 -1.78 -13.41 -7.52
N SER A 28 -2.72 -14.32 -7.28
CA SER A 28 -3.82 -14.09 -6.32
C SER A 28 -3.30 -13.86 -4.90
N ARG A 29 -2.27 -14.59 -4.47
CA ARG A 29 -1.63 -14.34 -3.16
C ARG A 29 -1.02 -12.95 -3.08
N ASN A 30 -0.38 -12.49 -4.15
CA ASN A 30 0.18 -11.14 -4.21
C ASN A 30 -0.89 -10.04 -4.18
N GLU A 31 -2.03 -10.26 -4.85
CA GLU A 31 -3.18 -9.33 -4.80
C GLU A 31 -3.79 -9.25 -3.40
N ILE A 32 -3.99 -10.39 -2.74
CA ILE A 32 -4.49 -10.43 -1.35
C ILE A 32 -3.51 -9.68 -0.43
N ALA A 33 -2.21 -9.92 -0.55
CA ALA A 33 -1.20 -9.20 0.23
C ALA A 33 -1.26 -7.67 0.03
N ASN A 34 -1.37 -7.22 -1.22
CA ASN A 34 -1.52 -5.79 -1.54
C ASN A 34 -2.84 -5.20 -1.02
N CYS A 35 -3.90 -6.01 -0.93
CA CYS A 35 -5.15 -5.61 -0.30
C CYS A 35 -5.00 -5.48 1.23
N LEU A 36 -4.28 -6.41 1.87
CA LEU A 36 -4.01 -6.38 3.31
C LEU A 36 -3.22 -5.14 3.71
N GLU A 37 -2.17 -4.79 2.96
CA GLU A 37 -1.37 -3.57 3.17
C GLU A 37 -2.22 -2.29 3.13
N LYS A 38 -3.28 -2.27 2.32
CA LYS A 38 -4.19 -1.11 2.21
C LYS A 38 -5.29 -1.10 3.27
N ALA A 39 -5.71 -2.28 3.72
CA ALA A 39 -6.83 -2.42 4.64
C ALA A 39 -6.42 -2.29 6.11
N TYR A 40 -5.17 -2.64 6.45
CA TYR A 40 -4.70 -2.70 7.84
C TYR A 40 -3.33 -2.04 7.98
N THR A 41 -3.13 -1.35 9.10
CA THR A 41 -1.81 -0.85 9.52
C THR A 41 -0.96 -1.96 10.15
N SER A 42 -1.60 -2.91 10.83
CA SER A 42 -0.93 -4.08 11.41
C SER A 42 -1.86 -5.28 11.54
N LEU A 43 -1.28 -6.48 11.57
CA LEU A 43 -2.02 -7.75 11.66
C LEU A 43 -1.23 -8.79 12.48
N PRO A 44 -1.88 -9.55 13.40
CA PRO A 44 -1.24 -10.65 14.11
C PRO A 44 -0.76 -11.75 13.15
N LEU A 45 0.39 -12.35 13.45
CA LEU A 45 1.02 -13.36 12.58
C LEU A 45 0.11 -14.58 12.34
N GLN A 46 -0.63 -15.03 13.36
CA GLN A 46 -1.58 -16.14 13.25
C GLN A 46 -2.74 -15.85 12.29
N ASN A 47 -3.23 -14.61 12.28
CA ASN A 47 -4.33 -14.23 11.39
C ASN A 47 -3.85 -14.14 9.94
N ALA A 48 -2.60 -13.72 9.74
CA ALA A 48 -1.98 -13.65 8.41
C ALA A 48 -1.85 -15.04 7.75
N VAL A 49 -1.57 -16.10 8.52
CA VAL A 49 -1.48 -17.48 7.99
C VAL A 49 -2.77 -17.88 7.27
N GLY A 50 -3.92 -17.67 7.92
CA GLY A 50 -5.22 -18.03 7.38
C GLY A 50 -5.63 -17.16 6.19
N LEU A 51 -5.31 -15.86 6.23
CA LEU A 51 -5.68 -14.91 5.17
C LEU A 51 -4.85 -15.09 3.89
N LEU A 52 -3.57 -15.43 4.02
CA LEU A 52 -2.66 -15.65 2.88
C LEU A 52 -2.67 -17.11 2.39
N PHE A 53 -3.48 -17.98 3.01
CA PHE A 53 -3.54 -19.41 2.72
C PHE A 53 -2.15 -20.07 2.73
N LEU A 54 -1.37 -19.73 3.75
CA LEU A 54 -0.03 -20.29 3.98
C LEU A 54 -0.14 -21.50 4.90
N SER A 55 0.78 -22.45 4.73
CA SER A 55 0.77 -23.67 5.55
C SER A 55 1.52 -23.48 6.86
N ASN A 56 2.56 -22.64 6.84
CA ASN A 56 3.48 -22.46 7.94
C ASN A 56 3.72 -20.99 8.25
N LEU A 57 4.04 -20.72 9.52
CA LEU A 57 4.45 -19.41 9.99
C LEU A 57 5.79 -18.95 9.36
N ASN A 58 6.67 -19.91 9.05
CA ASN A 58 7.95 -19.64 8.39
C ASN A 58 7.76 -19.05 6.97
N GLU A 59 6.71 -19.48 6.26
CA GLU A 59 6.41 -18.94 4.92
C GLU A 59 6.02 -17.45 5.00
N ILE A 60 5.43 -17.01 6.10
CA ILE A 60 5.12 -15.58 6.32
C ILE A 60 6.40 -14.76 6.47
N ILE A 61 7.40 -15.30 7.16
CA ILE A 61 8.67 -14.59 7.38
C ILE A 61 9.34 -14.34 6.02
N GLU A 62 9.43 -15.37 5.17
CA GLU A 62 9.91 -15.23 3.79
C GLU A 62 9.09 -14.20 2.98
N PHE A 63 7.76 -14.23 3.13
CA PHE A 63 6.86 -13.30 2.44
C PHE A 63 7.03 -11.85 2.93
N SER A 64 7.24 -11.66 4.24
CA SER A 64 7.50 -10.36 4.85
C SER A 64 8.82 -9.77 4.38
N HIS A 65 9.87 -10.59 4.20
CA HIS A 65 11.14 -10.12 3.66
C HIS A 65 10.99 -9.65 2.21
N LYS A 66 10.21 -10.38 1.40
CA LYS A 66 9.94 -10.01 0.01
C LYS A 66 9.12 -8.73 -0.14
N LYS A 67 8.22 -8.48 0.81
CA LYS A 67 7.29 -7.33 0.82
C LYS A 67 7.73 -6.19 1.73
N GLU A 68 8.89 -6.34 2.37
CA GLU A 68 9.45 -5.37 3.31
C GLU A 68 8.50 -5.05 4.49
N TRP A 69 7.78 -6.05 4.97
CA TRP A 69 6.95 -5.89 6.18
C TRP A 69 7.79 -6.00 7.45
N LEU A 70 7.47 -5.17 8.43
CA LEU A 70 8.10 -5.20 9.75
C LEU A 70 7.39 -6.22 10.63
N ILE A 71 8.13 -7.18 11.20
CA ILE A 71 7.59 -8.12 12.18
C ILE A 71 8.13 -7.75 13.56
N GLU A 72 7.24 -7.33 14.45
CA GLU A 72 7.57 -7.09 15.86
C GLU A 72 6.53 -7.75 16.76
N ASN A 73 6.97 -8.37 17.86
CA ASN A 73 6.09 -8.93 18.89
C ASN A 73 4.96 -9.84 18.35
N ASN A 74 5.27 -10.71 17.38
CA ASN A 74 4.32 -11.62 16.73
C ASN A 74 3.20 -10.91 15.94
N ARG A 75 3.48 -9.70 15.45
CA ARG A 75 2.58 -8.87 14.64
C ARG A 75 3.35 -8.32 13.45
N ILE A 76 2.68 -8.30 12.30
CA ILE A 76 3.15 -7.69 11.07
C ILE A 76 2.68 -6.24 11.06
N TYR A 77 3.59 -5.33 10.74
CA TYR A 77 3.33 -3.92 10.47
C TYR A 77 3.57 -3.68 8.98
N PHE A 78 2.53 -3.15 8.32
CA PHE A 78 2.61 -2.85 6.91
C PHE A 78 3.19 -1.44 6.73
N PRO A 79 4.05 -1.23 5.72
CA PRO A 79 4.60 0.10 5.47
C PRO A 79 3.47 1.04 5.05
N ASP A 80 3.20 2.06 5.87
CA ASP A 80 2.21 3.08 5.57
C ASP A 80 2.66 3.90 4.36
N LYS A 81 1.98 3.70 3.23
CA LYS A 81 2.06 4.63 2.09
C LYS A 81 1.55 6.04 2.43
N ALA A 82 0.94 6.21 3.61
CA ALA A 82 0.48 7.49 4.13
C ALA A 82 1.62 8.43 4.56
N SER A 83 2.87 7.96 4.65
CA SER A 83 4.01 8.83 4.97
C SER A 83 4.46 9.74 3.79
N GLU A 84 3.81 9.66 2.63
CA GLU A 84 4.00 10.64 1.54
C GLU A 84 3.06 11.87 1.63
N SER A 85 2.28 12.00 2.70
CA SER A 85 1.45 13.19 2.96
C SER A 85 1.68 13.77 4.35
N VAL A 86 2.94 14.04 4.71
CA VAL A 86 3.21 15.00 5.78
C VAL A 86 3.20 16.39 5.14
N ASP A 87 2.01 16.97 5.04
CA ASP A 87 1.83 18.41 4.73
C ASP A 87 2.36 19.23 5.92
N GLU A 88 3.69 19.38 6.01
CA GLU A 88 4.30 20.40 6.85
C GLU A 88 4.27 21.74 6.10
N MET A 89 3.27 22.56 6.44
CA MET A 89 3.18 23.95 6.02
C MET A 89 4.18 24.78 6.83
N LEU A 90 5.39 24.99 6.32
CA LEU A 90 6.37 25.90 6.91
C LEU A 90 6.26 27.29 6.27
N ILE A 91 5.89 28.28 7.08
CA ILE A 91 5.90 29.69 6.70
C ILE A 91 7.32 30.23 6.92
N ASP A 92 8.02 30.64 5.87
CA ASP A 92 9.27 31.39 5.99
C ASP A 92 8.96 32.86 6.29
N ASP A 93 9.23 33.27 7.53
CA ASP A 93 8.88 34.56 8.13
C ASP A 93 9.56 35.76 7.43
N GLN A 94 10.56 35.53 6.59
CA GLN A 94 11.41 36.61 6.04
C GLN A 94 11.09 37.02 4.59
N THR A 95 10.30 36.23 3.84
CA THR A 95 10.03 36.54 2.42
C THR A 95 8.55 36.48 2.01
N GLY A 96 7.64 36.09 2.91
CA GLY A 96 6.21 35.93 2.58
C GLY A 96 5.94 34.95 1.43
N SER A 97 6.95 34.14 1.06
CA SER A 97 6.90 33.23 -0.07
C SER A 97 6.50 31.85 0.44
N PHE A 98 5.31 31.38 0.03
CA PHE A 98 4.82 30.04 0.31
C PHE A 98 5.64 29.01 -0.48
N LYS A 99 6.67 28.42 0.13
CA LYS A 99 7.41 27.32 -0.49
C LYS A 99 6.74 25.98 -0.16
N PHE A 100 5.99 25.44 -1.11
CA PHE A 100 5.54 24.05 -1.08
C PHE A 100 6.72 23.15 -1.44
N ASN A 101 7.57 22.84 -0.45
CA ASN A 101 8.70 21.95 -0.66
C ASN A 101 8.29 20.54 -0.25
N GLY A 102 7.81 19.72 -1.20
CA GLY A 102 7.61 18.29 -0.96
C GLY A 102 6.26 17.71 -1.39
N ILE A 103 5.30 18.50 -1.88
CA ILE A 103 4.12 17.92 -2.50
C ILE A 103 4.54 17.37 -3.86
N LYS A 104 4.73 16.04 -3.94
CA LYS A 104 4.67 15.35 -5.23
C LYS A 104 3.35 15.78 -5.85
N SER A 105 3.42 16.42 -7.02
CA SER A 105 2.37 17.20 -7.69
C SER A 105 1.15 16.36 -8.16
N GLU A 106 0.87 15.25 -7.49
CA GLU A 106 -0.09 14.23 -7.91
C GLU A 106 -1.51 14.53 -7.41
N THR A 107 -1.70 15.49 -6.49
CA THR A 107 -3.04 15.94 -6.14
C THR A 107 -3.53 16.99 -7.14
N PRO A 108 -4.64 16.74 -7.87
CA PRO A 108 -5.14 17.65 -8.91
C PRO A 108 -5.50 19.04 -8.36
N ASN A 109 -5.86 19.12 -7.07
CA ASN A 109 -6.24 20.36 -6.39
C ASN A 109 -5.08 21.36 -6.30
N LEU A 110 -3.83 20.89 -6.11
CA LEU A 110 -2.68 21.78 -6.00
C LEU A 110 -2.30 22.37 -7.37
N SER A 111 -2.35 21.56 -8.43
CA SER A 111 -2.12 22.04 -9.81
C SER A 111 -3.10 23.17 -10.15
N PHE A 112 -4.37 23.02 -9.76
CA PHE A 112 -5.39 24.04 -10.00
C PHE A 112 -5.07 25.35 -9.26
N VAL A 113 -4.63 25.28 -8.00
CA VAL A 113 -4.24 26.46 -7.22
C VAL A 113 -3.00 27.14 -7.83
N GLN A 114 -2.00 26.37 -8.25
CA GLN A 114 -0.80 26.90 -8.92
C GLN A 114 -1.14 27.60 -10.24
N GLN A 115 -2.05 27.01 -11.02
CA GLN A 115 -2.53 27.60 -12.26
C GLN A 115 -3.23 28.94 -11.99
N ILE A 116 -4.16 29.01 -11.03
CA ILE A 116 -4.83 30.27 -10.66
C ILE A 116 -3.82 31.32 -10.20
N LEU A 117 -2.85 30.95 -9.37
CA LEU A 117 -1.84 31.87 -8.85
C LEU A 117 -0.94 32.42 -9.97
N GLY A 118 -0.54 31.56 -10.92
CA GLY A 118 0.24 31.97 -12.09
C GLY A 118 -0.52 32.98 -12.96
N TYR A 119 -1.81 32.72 -13.23
CA TYR A 119 -2.65 33.67 -13.95
C TYR A 119 -2.79 35.01 -13.21
N ALA A 120 -2.91 34.99 -11.88
CA ALA A 120 -3.01 36.22 -11.09
C ALA A 120 -1.72 37.06 -11.17
N GLN A 121 -0.54 36.44 -11.08
CA GLN A 121 0.75 37.15 -11.18
C GLN A 121 0.97 37.80 -12.56
N GLU A 122 0.61 37.12 -13.65
CA GLU A 122 0.72 37.69 -15.00
C GLU A 122 -0.12 38.96 -15.15
N LEU A 123 -1.31 38.99 -14.54
CA LEU A 123 -2.19 40.15 -14.57
C LEU A 123 -1.66 41.32 -13.73
N GLU A 124 -0.98 41.04 -12.62
CA GLU A 124 -0.35 42.07 -11.78
C GLU A 124 0.86 42.72 -12.46
N GLN A 125 1.56 42.02 -13.35
CA GLN A 125 2.75 42.53 -14.05
C GLN A 125 2.42 43.45 -15.24
N ILE A 126 1.17 43.50 -15.69
CA ILE A 126 0.75 44.34 -16.84
C ILE A 126 0.53 45.83 -16.44
N VAL A 127 0.79 46.20 -15.18
CA VAL A 127 0.80 47.60 -14.70
C VAL A 127 2.16 48.27 -14.87
#